data_AF-A0A966H399-F1
#
_entry.id   AF-A0A966H399-F1
#
_cell.length_a   1.000
_cell.length_b   1.000
_cell.length_c   1.000
_cell.angle_alpha   90.00
_cell.angle_beta   90.00
_cell.angle_gamma   90.00
#
_symmetry.space_group_name_H-M   'P 1'
#
loop_
_entity.id
_entity.type
_entity.pdbx_description
1 polymer ?
#
loop_
_entity_poly.entity_id
_entity_poly.type
_entity_poly.pdbx_seq_one_letter_code
_entity_poly.pdbx_strand_id
1 'polypeptide(L)' 'MLQTNLLGVLGTNEIIIILVIVLLLFGGRKIPELMRGLGKGVREFNDAKNNVKKEIEENASDIKNA' A
#
# COMPACT_ATOMS: atom_id res chain seq x y z
N MET A 1 -18.83 31.83 15.65
CA MET A 1 -18.64 30.95 14.48
C MET A 1 -17.50 29.98 14.76
N LEU A 2 -17.72 28.96 15.59
CA LEU A 2 -16.72 27.92 15.92
C LEU A 2 -17.39 26.55 16.13
N GLN A 3 -18.37 26.18 15.29
CA GLN A 3 -19.07 24.90 15.41
C GLN A 3 -19.34 24.27 14.04
N THR A 4 -18.36 23.54 13.46
CA THR A 4 -18.63 22.59 12.35
C THR A 4 -17.66 21.40 12.23
N ASN A 5 -16.70 21.17 13.14
CA ASN A 5 -15.60 20.22 12.82
C ASN A 5 -15.59 18.93 13.64
N LEU A 6 -16.70 18.52 14.27
CA LEU A 6 -16.68 17.38 15.19
C LEU A 6 -17.02 16.02 14.56
N LEU A 7 -17.79 15.91 13.45
CA LEU A 7 -18.34 14.60 13.04
C LEU A 7 -18.54 14.32 11.54
N GLY A 8 -18.09 15.17 10.62
CA GLY A 8 -18.47 15.03 9.21
C GLY A 8 -17.37 14.57 8.27
N VAL A 9 -16.37 15.43 8.10
CA VAL A 9 -15.28 15.27 7.14
C VAL A 9 -14.14 16.06 7.74
N LEU A 10 -12.98 15.44 7.97
CA LEU A 10 -11.78 16.21 8.25
C LEU A 10 -11.60 17.17 7.07
N GLY A 11 -11.75 18.46 7.30
CA GLY A 11 -11.55 19.45 6.27
C GLY A 11 -10.11 19.37 5.76
N THR A 12 -9.88 19.93 4.57
CA THR A 12 -8.54 19.98 3.97
C THR A 12 -7.50 20.53 4.95
N ASN A 13 -7.89 21.49 5.80
CA ASN A 13 -7.03 22.09 6.81
C ASN A 13 -6.64 21.10 7.91
N GLU A 14 -7.58 20.33 8.46
CA GLU A 14 -7.31 19.31 9.48
C GLU A 14 -6.39 18.22 8.93
N ILE A 15 -6.62 17.78 7.68
CA ILE A 15 -5.78 16.79 7.01
C ILE A 15 -4.34 17.31 6.88
N ILE A 16 -4.15 18.57 6.46
CA ILE A 16 -2.82 19.19 6.35
C ILE A 16 -2.12 19.22 7.71
N ILE A 17 -2.82 19.60 8.78
CA ILE A 17 -2.24 19.64 10.14
C ILE A 17 -1.78 18.24 10.58
N ILE A 18 -2.61 17.22 10.37
CA ILE A 18 -2.24 15.83 10.68
C ILE A 18 -1.01 15.41 9.85
N LEU A 19 -0.99 15.73 8.56
CA LEU A 19 0.14 15.43 7.68
C LEU A 19 1.43 16.07 8.19
N VAL A 20 1.38 17.33 8.62
CA VAL A 20 2.53 18.04 9.20
C VAL A 20 3.02 17.38 10.49
N ILE A 21 2.12 17.03 11.40
CA ILE A 21 2.48 16.33 12.64
C ILE A 21 3.16 15.00 12.33
N VAL A 22 2.58 14.20 11.42
CA VAL A 22 3.16 12.93 10.98
C VAL A 22 4.53 13.14 10.34
N LEU A 23 4.70 14.18 9.53
CA LEU A 23 6.00 14.53 8.93
C LEU A 23 7.02 14.99 9.96
N LEU A 24 6.62 15.65 11.04
CA LEU A 24 7.53 16.02 12.14
C LEU A 24 7.94 14.80 12.97
N LEU A 25 7.02 13.87 13.24
CA LEU A 25 7.29 12.66 14.02
C LEU A 25 8.16 11.65 13.26
N PHE A 26 7.83 11.41 11.99
CA PHE A 26 8.52 10.41 11.18
C PHE A 26 9.65 11.01 10.34
N GLY A 27 9.60 12.31 10.02
CA GLY A 27 10.51 12.96 9.08
C GLY A 27 10.08 12.76 7.62
N GLY A 28 10.21 13.81 6.79
CA GLY A 28 9.79 13.77 5.38
C GLY A 28 10.51 12.74 4.50
N ARG A 29 11.61 12.14 4.98
CA ARG A 29 12.36 11.10 4.25
C ARG A 29 11.85 9.68 4.52
N LYS A 30 11.27 9.43 5.69
CA LYS A 30 10.86 8.09 6.14
C LYS A 30 9.59 7.61 5.44
N ILE A 31 8.65 8.51 5.15
CA ILE A 31 7.43 8.15 4.41
C ILE A 31 7.74 7.66 2.98
N PRO A 32 8.53 8.37 2.16
CA PRO A 32 8.96 7.87 0.86
C PRO A 32 9.76 6.56 0.94
N GLU A 33 10.59 6.40 1.96
CA GLU A 33 11.40 5.19 2.17
C GLU A 33 10.53 3.97 2.49
N LEU A 34 9.56 4.13 3.41
CA LEU A 34 8.56 3.11 3.74
C LEU A 34 7.71 2.77 2.52
N MET A 35 7.22 3.76 1.77
CA MET A 35 6.45 3.54 0.54
C MET A 35 7.25 2.76 -0.52
N ARG A 36 8.54 3.07 -0.68
CA ARG A 36 9.42 2.33 -1.60
C ARG A 36 9.65 0.90 -1.12
N GLY A 37 9.85 0.67 0.17
CA GLY A 37 10.00 -0.66 0.75
C GLY A 37 8.73 -1.51 0.57
N LEU A 38 7.57 -0.95 0.95
CA LEU A 38 6.26 -1.60 0.78
C LEU A 38 5.96 -1.87 -0.70
N GLY A 39 6.25 -0.92 -1.59
CA GLY A 39 6.02 -1.09 -3.03
C GLY A 39 6.88 -2.20 -3.65
N LYS A 40 8.13 -2.34 -3.21
CA LYS A 40 9.00 -3.46 -3.61
C LYS A 40 8.48 -4.79 -3.07
N GLY A 41 8.13 -4.84 -1.79
CA GLY A 41 7.58 -6.07 -1.18
C GLY A 41 6.28 -6.53 -1.84
N VAL A 42 5.36 -5.60 -2.15
CA VAL A 42 4.11 -5.93 -2.86
C VAL A 42 4.39 -6.40 -4.29
N ARG A 43 5.39 -5.86 -4.99
CA ARG A 43 5.79 -6.33 -6.32
C ARG A 43 6.33 -7.74 -6.26
N GLU A 44 7.32 -7.99 -5.41
CA GLU A 44 7.94 -9.32 -5.24
C GLU A 44 6.90 -10.37 -4.82
N PHE A 45 5.98 -10.01 -3.92
CA PHE A 45 4.89 -10.88 -3.51
C PHE A 45 3.95 -11.25 -4.68
N ASN A 46 3.61 -10.28 -5.53
CA ASN A 46 2.78 -10.55 -6.70
C ASN A 46 3.52 -11.39 -7.75
N ASP A 47 4.80 -11.14 -7.98
CA ASP A 47 5.61 -11.89 -8.92
C ASP A 47 5.75 -13.35 -8.50
N ALA A 48 6.04 -13.61 -7.22
CA ALA A 48 6.09 -14.95 -6.65
C ALA A 48 4.75 -15.69 -6.79
N LYS A 49 3.64 -15.03 -6.43
CA LYS A 49 2.28 -15.58 -6.59
C LYS A 49 1.98 -15.94 -8.04
N ASN A 50 2.36 -15.08 -8.99
CA ASN A 50 2.12 -15.31 -10.41
C ASN A 50 2.96 -16.47 -10.95
N ASN A 51 4.22 -16.62 -10.51
CA ASN A 51 5.05 -17.74 -10.91
C ASN A 51 4.48 -19.06 -10.40
N VAL A 52 4.11 -19.14 -9.12
CA VAL A 52 3.46 -20.31 -8.53
C VAL A 52 2.17 -20.67 -9.27
N LYS A 53 1.35 -19.68 -9.63
CA LYS A 53 0.13 -19.91 -10.40
C LYS A 53 0.41 -20.52 -11.78
N LYS A 54 1.43 -20.02 -12.49
CA LYS A 54 1.83 -20.54 -13.79
C LYS A 54 2.36 -21.97 -13.70
N GLU A 55 3.22 -22.25 -12.72
CA GLU A 55 3.73 -23.61 -12.50
C GLU A 55 2.59 -24.59 -12.23
N ILE A 56 1.60 -24.21 -11.41
CA ILE A 56 0.42 -25.07 -11.15
C ILE A 56 -0.40 -25.29 -12.44
N GLU A 57 -0.60 -24.26 -13.26
CA GLU A 57 -1.36 -24.35 -14.52
C GLU A 57 -0.65 -25.20 -15.58
N GLU A 58 0.67 -25.06 -15.74
CA GLU A 58 1.48 -25.90 -16.64
C GLU A 58 1.41 -27.37 -16.22
N ASN A 59 1.70 -27.68 -14.96
CA ASN A 59 1.66 -29.06 -14.45
C ASN A 59 0.25 -29.69 -14.58
N ALA A 60 -0.81 -28.92 -14.34
CA ALA A 60 -2.17 -29.40 -14.52
C ALA A 60 -2.52 -29.66 -15.99
N SER A 61 -1.95 -28.87 -16.91
CA SER A 61 -2.15 -29.08 -18.35
C SER A 61 -1.40 -30.29 -18.88
N ASP A 62 -0.20 -30.57 -18.36
CA ASP A 62 0.59 -31.76 -18.75
C ASP A 62 -0.08 -33.06 -18.30
N ILE A 63 -0.66 -33.08 -17.08
CA ILE A 63 -1.43 -34.24 -16.59
C ILE A 63 -2.70 -34.47 -17.41
N LYS A 64 -3.30 -33.42 -17.97
CA LYS A 64 -4.54 -33.52 -18.75
C LYS A 64 -4.30 -33.97 -20.20
N ASN A 65 -3.08 -33.79 -20.70
CA ASN A 65 -2.67 -34.15 -22.06
C ASN A 65 -1.96 -35.52 -22.15
N ALA A 66 -1.69 -36.15 -21.00
CA ALA A 66 -1.17 -37.51 -20.87
C ALA A 66 -2.31 -38.52 -20.65
#